data_AF-A0AAJ4ZPV3-F1
#
_entry.id   AF-A0AAJ4ZPV3-F1
#
_cell.length_a   1.000
_cell.length_b   1.000
_cell.length_c   1.000
_cell.angle_alpha   90.00
_cell.angle_beta   90.00
_cell.angle_gamma   90.00
#
_symmetry.space_group_name_H-M   'P 1'
#
loop_
_entity.id
_entity.type
_entity.pdbx_description
1 polymer ?
#
loop_
_entity_poly.entity_id
_entity_poly.type
_entity_poly.pdbx_seq_one_letter_code
_entity_poly.pdbx_strand_id
1 'polypeptide(L)'
;MDIAIAPPIDALQAVTHADPAPYYAQLAATRAFFFDAALGWWVAASAKAVDTVLGSDACRVRPADEPVPNAVAASPAGAFFGRLVRQIDGPEHGMRKAIVMAALGKLDTSALAARAPPGLCRAA
;
A
#
# COMPACT_ATOMS: atom_id res chain seq x y z
N MET A 1 32.93 -7.07 5.86
CA MET A 1 32.65 -5.86 6.65
C MET A 1 31.15 -5.66 6.59
N ASP A 2 30.43 -6.13 7.61
CA ASP A 2 29.00 -5.84 7.73
C ASP A 2 28.88 -4.37 8.09
N ILE A 3 28.50 -3.54 7.12
CA ILE A 3 28.05 -2.19 7.40
C ILE A 3 26.69 -2.37 8.06
N ALA A 4 26.64 -2.24 9.39
CA ALA A 4 25.38 -2.20 10.11
C ALA A 4 24.54 -1.06 9.51
N ILE A 5 23.47 -1.43 8.80
CA ILE A 5 22.55 -0.46 8.22
C ILE A 5 21.74 0.11 9.40
N ALA A 6 21.82 1.43 9.60
CA ALA A 6 21.11 2.09 10.68
C ALA A 6 19.60 1.83 10.56
N PRO A 7 18.88 1.54 11.65
CA PRO A 7 17.45 1.27 11.57
C PRO A 7 16.69 2.50 11.04
N PRO A 8 15.54 2.30 10.37
CA PRO A 8 14.68 3.40 9.98
C PRO A 8 14.30 4.29 11.16
N ILE A 9 14.33 5.61 10.95
CA ILE A 9 13.97 6.58 11.98
C ILE A 9 12.44 6.62 12.18
N ASP A 10 11.69 6.44 11.10
CA ASP A 10 10.24 6.52 11.07
C ASP A 10 9.62 5.55 10.03
N ALA A 11 8.28 5.47 10.02
CA ALA A 11 7.55 4.57 9.14
C ALA A 11 7.65 4.95 7.65
N LEU A 12 7.90 6.22 7.33
CA LEU A 12 8.08 6.67 5.95
C LEU A 12 9.43 6.20 5.40
N GLN A 13 10.51 6.37 6.16
CA GLN A 13 11.84 5.91 5.77
C GLN A 13 11.92 4.38 5.67
N ALA A 14 11.15 3.67 6.50
CA ALA A 14 11.11 2.20 6.46
C ALA A 14 10.65 1.66 5.08
N VAL A 15 9.79 2.37 4.34
CA VAL A 15 9.27 1.92 3.03
C VAL A 15 10.39 1.73 1.99
N THR A 16 11.46 2.53 2.09
CA THR A 16 12.60 2.47 1.18
C THR A 16 13.85 1.85 1.80
N HIS A 17 13.77 1.42 3.06
CA HIS A 17 14.91 0.84 3.77
C HIS A 17 15.26 -0.55 3.21
N ALA A 18 16.54 -0.90 3.17
CA ALA A 18 17.01 -2.16 2.60
C ALA A 18 16.55 -3.40 3.40
N ASP A 19 16.34 -3.23 4.71
CA ASP A 19 15.83 -4.27 5.61
C ASP A 19 14.86 -3.69 6.65
N PRO A 20 13.58 -3.46 6.31
CA PRO A 20 12.64 -2.79 7.21
C PRO A 20 11.92 -3.75 8.17
N ALA A 21 12.06 -5.06 7.97
CA ALA A 21 11.31 -6.06 8.72
C ALA A 21 11.53 -5.98 10.26
N PRO A 22 12.76 -5.78 10.78
CA PRO A 22 12.97 -5.62 12.22
C PRO A 22 12.23 -4.42 12.81
N TYR A 23 12.19 -3.30 12.07
CA TYR A 23 11.50 -2.08 12.48
C TYR A 23 9.97 -2.31 12.56
N TYR A 24 9.38 -2.94 11.53
CA TYR A 24 7.96 -3.26 11.54
C TYR A 24 7.59 -4.25 12.65
N ALA A 25 8.41 -5.27 12.91
CA ALA A 25 8.19 -6.21 13.99
C ALA A 25 8.18 -5.51 15.36
N GLN A 26 9.12 -4.59 15.60
CA GLN A 26 9.18 -3.81 16.83
C GLN A 26 7.95 -2.89 16.97
N LEU A 27 7.55 -2.19 15.90
CA LEU A 27 6.35 -1.35 15.92
C LEU A 27 5.10 -2.19 16.22
N ALA A 28 4.91 -3.32 15.56
CA ALA A 28 3.76 -4.19 15.78
C ALA A 28 3.66 -4.67 17.24
N ALA A 29 4.80 -4.96 17.88
CA ALA A 29 4.86 -5.44 19.26
C ALA A 29 4.67 -4.34 20.31
N THR A 30 5.11 -3.11 20.04
CA THR A 30 5.20 -2.05 21.06
C THR A 30 4.21 -0.90 20.84
N ARG A 31 3.80 -0.66 19.59
CA ARG A 31 2.99 0.48 19.16
C ARG A 31 2.05 0.07 18.02
N ALA A 32 1.10 -0.82 18.34
CA ALA A 32 0.23 -1.45 17.36
C ALA A 32 -0.59 -0.46 16.49
N PHE A 33 -1.06 0.65 17.07
CA PHE A 33 -1.76 1.73 16.38
C PHE A 33 -1.52 3.06 17.09
N PHE A 34 -1.03 4.09 16.39
CA PHE A 34 -0.69 5.38 17.01
C PHE A 34 -0.69 6.53 16.01
N PHE A 35 -0.79 7.77 16.52
CA PHE A 35 -0.53 8.97 15.73
C PHE A 35 0.95 9.36 15.85
N ASP A 36 1.64 9.46 14.72
CA ASP A 36 2.98 10.02 14.61
C ASP A 36 2.88 11.51 14.33
N ALA A 37 3.18 12.33 15.34
CA ALA A 37 3.06 13.78 15.23
C ALA A 37 4.11 14.42 14.32
N ALA A 38 5.28 13.78 14.13
CA ALA A 38 6.32 14.31 13.25
C ALA A 38 5.93 14.13 11.78
N LEU A 39 5.28 13.01 11.45
CA LEU A 39 4.74 12.74 10.11
C LEU A 39 3.33 13.33 9.89
N GLY A 40 2.60 13.58 10.96
CA GLY A 40 1.18 13.94 10.92
C GLY A 40 0.29 12.77 10.50
N TRP A 41 0.70 11.53 10.75
CA TRP A 41 0.05 10.32 10.23
C TRP A 41 -0.47 9.41 11.33
N TRP A 42 -1.56 8.70 11.05
CA TRP A 42 -1.91 7.50 11.79
C TRP A 42 -1.15 6.30 11.23
N VAL A 43 -0.51 5.53 12.11
CA VAL A 43 0.26 4.34 11.76
C VAL A 43 -0.43 3.12 12.37
N ALA A 44 -0.86 2.18 11.51
CA ALA A 44 -1.30 0.85 11.90
C ALA A 44 -0.16 -0.14 11.63
N ALA A 45 0.38 -0.74 12.69
CA ALA A 45 1.58 -1.57 12.61
C ALA A 45 1.33 -3.06 12.91
N SER A 46 0.29 -3.39 13.69
CA SER A 46 -0.07 -4.79 13.95
C SER A 46 -1.07 -5.32 12.91
N ALA A 47 -1.07 -6.65 12.69
CA ALA A 47 -2.03 -7.30 11.79
C ALA A 47 -3.48 -6.91 12.12
N LYS A 48 -3.86 -6.96 13.41
CA LYS A 48 -5.20 -6.56 13.86
C LYS A 48 -5.51 -5.09 13.53
N ALA A 49 -4.57 -4.18 13.75
CA ALA A 49 -4.77 -2.76 13.45
C ALA A 49 -4.91 -2.53 11.94
N VAL A 50 -4.06 -3.19 11.14
CA VAL A 50 -4.11 -3.13 9.67
C VAL A 50 -5.45 -3.65 9.16
N ASP A 51 -5.90 -4.83 9.61
CA ASP A 51 -7.20 -5.39 9.22
C ASP A 51 -8.36 -4.45 9.59
N THR A 52 -8.30 -3.86 10.79
CA THR A 52 -9.33 -2.90 11.25
C THR A 52 -9.39 -1.66 10.34
N VAL A 53 -8.21 -1.11 9.99
CA VAL A 53 -8.13 0.08 9.11
C VAL A 53 -8.58 -0.25 7.69
N LEU A 54 -8.11 -1.36 7.12
CA LEU A 54 -8.46 -1.78 5.76
C LEU A 54 -9.93 -2.21 5.61
N GLY A 55 -10.57 -2.63 6.71
CA GLY A 55 -11.99 -2.97 6.75
C GLY A 55 -12.93 -1.80 7.10
N SER A 56 -12.40 -0.59 7.36
CA SER A 56 -13.20 0.55 7.79
C SER A 56 -13.64 1.43 6.63
N ASP A 57 -14.94 1.68 6.51
CA ASP A 57 -15.51 2.63 5.53
C ASP A 57 -15.10 4.10 5.78
N ALA A 58 -14.55 4.39 6.95
CA ALA A 58 -13.97 5.70 7.25
C ALA A 58 -12.61 5.92 6.56
N CYS A 59 -11.91 4.83 6.23
CA CYS A 59 -10.61 4.86 5.58
C CYS A 59 -10.78 4.70 4.07
N ARG A 60 -10.76 5.84 3.36
CA ARG A 60 -10.93 5.91 1.91
C ARG A 60 -9.58 6.01 1.20
N VAL A 61 -9.53 5.55 -0.05
CA VAL A 61 -8.29 5.63 -0.85
C VAL A 61 -7.98 7.06 -1.30
N ARG A 62 -8.96 7.96 -1.27
CA ARG A 62 -8.84 9.40 -1.56
C ARG A 62 -9.61 10.24 -0.55
N PRO A 63 -9.15 11.47 -0.25
CA PRO A 63 -9.97 12.46 0.46
C PRO A 63 -11.31 12.68 -0.25
N ALA A 64 -12.38 12.86 0.51
CA ALA A 64 -13.74 12.98 -0.05
C ALA A 64 -13.91 14.23 -0.92
N ASP A 65 -13.18 15.29 -0.59
CA ASP A 65 -13.10 16.58 -1.28
C ASP A 65 -12.06 16.59 -2.43
N GLU A 66 -11.18 15.59 -2.50
CA GLU A 66 -10.17 15.47 -3.55
C GLU A 66 -10.09 14.03 -4.14
N PRO A 67 -11.20 13.51 -4.71
CA PRO A 67 -11.25 12.18 -5.32
C PRO A 67 -10.29 12.06 -6.51
N VAL A 68 -10.02 13.16 -7.21
CA VAL A 68 -8.93 13.31 -8.19
C VAL A 68 -8.05 14.47 -7.72
N PRO A 69 -6.71 14.36 -7.73
CA PRO A 69 -5.84 15.44 -7.29
C PRO A 69 -6.13 16.73 -8.05
N ASN A 70 -6.29 17.83 -7.32
CA ASN A 70 -6.67 19.14 -7.86
C ASN A 70 -5.71 19.61 -8.96
N ALA A 71 -4.42 19.30 -8.80
CA ALA A 71 -3.38 19.62 -9.77
C ALA A 71 -3.61 19.00 -11.16
N VAL A 72 -4.37 17.90 -11.25
CA VAL A 72 -4.63 17.20 -12.52
C VAL A 72 -6.12 17.09 -12.86
N ALA A 73 -7.03 17.54 -11.99
CA ALA A 73 -8.47 17.31 -12.11
C ALA A 73 -9.05 17.83 -13.43
N ALA A 74 -8.61 19.00 -13.90
CA ALA A 74 -9.06 19.61 -15.16
C ALA A 74 -8.34 19.07 -16.41
N SER A 75 -7.59 17.97 -16.30
CA SER A 75 -6.79 17.41 -17.40
C SER A 75 -7.31 16.03 -17.85
N PRO A 76 -6.97 15.60 -19.08
CA PRO A 76 -7.20 14.21 -19.50
C PRO A 76 -6.56 13.17 -18.57
N ALA A 77 -5.41 13.50 -17.95
CA ALA A 77 -4.77 12.64 -16.96
C ALA A 77 -5.63 12.49 -15.70
N GLY A 78 -6.31 13.56 -15.26
CA GLY A 78 -7.28 13.51 -14.16
C GLY A 78 -8.48 12.61 -14.48
N ALA A 79 -9.02 12.72 -15.69
CA ALA A 79 -10.09 11.84 -16.16
C ALA A 79 -9.66 10.36 -16.19
N PHE A 80 -8.41 10.07 -16.53
CA PHE A 80 -7.86 8.72 -16.42
C PHE A 80 -7.64 8.29 -14.97
N PHE A 81 -7.05 9.16 -14.14
CA PHE A 81 -6.76 8.90 -12.73
C PHE A 81 -8.01 8.46 -11.97
N GLY A 82 -9.13 9.18 -12.14
CA GLY A 82 -10.40 8.86 -11.48
C GLY A 82 -11.03 7.53 -11.89
N ARG A 83 -10.46 6.82 -12.88
CA ARG A 83 -10.91 5.49 -13.31
C ARG A 83 -9.98 4.36 -12.85
N LEU A 84 -8.84 4.69 -12.26
CA LEU A 84 -7.88 3.69 -11.78
C LEU A 84 -8.49 2.94 -10.60
N VAL A 85 -8.60 1.61 -10.70
CA VAL A 85 -9.18 0.74 -9.66
C VAL A 85 -8.55 1.00 -8.29
N ARG A 86 -7.24 1.25 -8.24
CA ARG A 86 -6.50 1.54 -7.00
C ARG A 86 -6.74 2.94 -6.42
N GLN A 87 -7.55 3.79 -7.04
CA GLN A 87 -7.80 5.19 -6.63
C GLN A 87 -9.29 5.48 -6.40
N ILE A 88 -10.15 4.47 -6.42
CA ILE A 88 -11.60 4.62 -6.24
C ILE A 88 -12.13 3.71 -5.13
N ASP A 89 -13.20 4.14 -4.49
CA ASP A 89 -13.99 3.36 -3.51
C ASP A 89 -15.41 3.09 -4.04
N GLY A 90 -16.20 2.33 -3.28
CA GLY A 90 -17.64 2.14 -3.54
C GLY A 90 -18.00 1.00 -4.52
N PRO A 91 -19.28 0.85 -4.88
CA PRO A 91 -19.78 -0.30 -5.66
C PRO A 91 -19.10 -0.45 -7.03
N GLU A 92 -18.77 0.67 -7.68
CA GLU A 92 -18.09 0.68 -8.97
C GLU A 92 -16.67 0.10 -8.89
N HIS A 93 -15.97 0.31 -7.76
CA HIS A 93 -14.66 -0.30 -7.50
C HIS A 93 -14.76 -1.83 -7.52
N GLY A 94 -15.78 -2.41 -6.87
CA GLY A 94 -15.97 -3.86 -6.83
C GLY A 94 -16.11 -4.48 -8.23
N MET A 95 -16.95 -3.88 -9.08
CA MET A 95 -17.14 -4.31 -10.47
C MET A 95 -15.83 -4.23 -11.26
N ARG A 96 -15.11 -3.10 -11.20
CA ARG A 96 -13.87 -2.89 -11.95
C ARG A 96 -12.75 -3.80 -11.45
N LYS A 97 -12.64 -4.01 -10.13
CA LYS A 97 -11.70 -4.95 -9.50
C LYS A 97 -11.96 -6.36 -10.02
N ALA A 98 -13.21 -6.81 -10.10
CA ALA A 98 -13.54 -8.14 -10.60
C ALA A 98 -13.06 -8.36 -12.05
N ILE A 99 -13.23 -7.36 -12.92
CA ILE A 99 -12.75 -7.42 -14.31
C ILE A 99 -11.22 -7.55 -14.36
N VAL A 100 -10.50 -6.72 -13.59
CA VAL A 100 -9.03 -6.78 -13.51
C VAL A 100 -8.56 -8.13 -12.96
N MET A 101 -9.17 -8.62 -11.89
CA MET A 101 -8.83 -9.91 -11.29
C MET A 101 -9.10 -11.08 -12.26
N ALA A 102 -10.18 -11.03 -13.03
CA ALA A 102 -10.47 -12.03 -14.05
C ALA A 102 -9.44 -12.01 -15.19
N ALA A 103 -8.92 -10.84 -15.57
CA ALA A 103 -7.84 -10.74 -16.55
C ALA A 103 -6.51 -11.26 -15.99
N LEU A 104 -6.15 -10.88 -14.76
CA LEU A 104 -4.95 -11.35 -14.08
C LEU A 104 -4.98 -12.87 -13.82
N GLY A 105 -6.15 -13.43 -13.51
CA GLY A 105 -6.32 -14.87 -13.29
C GLY A 105 -6.09 -15.74 -14.53
N LYS A 106 -5.97 -15.15 -15.73
CA LYS A 106 -5.60 -15.86 -16.97
C LYS A 106 -4.10 -15.99 -17.17
N LEU A 107 -3.29 -15.33 -16.33
CA LEU A 107 -1.84 -15.39 -16.43
C LEU A 107 -1.31 -16.73 -15.91
N ASP A 108 -0.40 -17.35 -16.65
CA ASP A 108 0.36 -18.50 -16.17
C ASP A 108 1.40 -18.03 -15.15
N THR A 109 1.11 -18.25 -13.87
CA THR A 109 1.97 -17.82 -12.75
C THR A 109 3.31 -18.52 -12.73
N SER A 110 3.41 -19.76 -13.24
CA SER A 110 4.67 -20.50 -13.35
C SER A 110 5.57 -19.88 -14.41
N ALA A 111 5.00 -19.59 -15.58
CA ALA A 111 5.72 -18.90 -16.65
C ALA A 111 6.14 -17.48 -16.24
N LEU A 112 5.33 -16.77 -15.44
CA LEU A 112 5.70 -15.48 -14.87
C LEU A 112 6.87 -15.60 -13.88
N ALA A 113 6.80 -16.56 -12.95
CA ALA A 113 7.84 -16.78 -11.96
C ALA A 113 9.19 -17.13 -12.61
N ALA A 114 9.18 -17.93 -13.68
CA ALA A 114 10.38 -18.27 -14.44
C ALA A 114 11.06 -17.06 -15.12
N ARG A 115 10.34 -15.94 -15.30
CA ARG A 115 10.85 -14.69 -15.89
C ARG A 115 11.23 -13.65 -14.85
N ALA A 116 10.93 -13.86 -13.58
CA ALA A 116 11.26 -12.94 -12.51
C ALA A 116 12.78 -12.98 -12.23
N PRO A 117 13.44 -11.83 -12.05
CA PRO A 117 14.84 -11.82 -11.66
C PRO A 117 15.00 -12.47 -10.27
N PRO A 118 16.13 -13.16 -10.02
CA PRO A 118 16.38 -13.79 -8.73
C PRO A 118 16.35 -12.74 -7.61
N GLY A 119 15.58 -13.02 -6.54
CA GLY A 119 15.47 -12.18 -5.35
C GLY A 119 14.09 -11.56 -5.05
N LEU A 120 13.14 -11.60 -5.99
CA LEU A 120 11.76 -11.11 -5.75
C LEU A 120 10.86 -12.11 -5.02
N CYS A 121 11.19 -13.40 -5.02
CA CYS A 121 10.49 -14.41 -4.24
C CYS A 121 11.21 -14.66 -2.91
N ARG A 122 10.99 -13.78 -1.92
CA ARG A 122 11.02 -14.25 -0.53
C ARG A 122 9.59 -14.60 -0.18
N ALA A 123 9.34 -15.90 -0.03
CA ALA A 123 8.06 -16.44 0.43
C ALA A 123 7.67 -15.73 1.74
N ALA A 124 6.39 -15.36 1.81
CA ALA A 124 5.73 -14.90 3.02
C ALA A 124 5.72 -15.99 4.10
#